data_AF-A0A8T2Y9N9-F1
#
_entry.id   AF-A0A8T2Y9N9-F1
#
_cell.length_a   1.000
_cell.length_b   1.000
_cell.length_c   1.000
_cell.angle_alpha   90.00
_cell.angle_beta   90.00
_cell.angle_gamma   90.00
#
_symmetry.space_group_name_H-M   'P 1'
#
loop_
_entity.id
_entity.type
_entity.pdbx_description
1 polymer ?
#
loop_
_entity_poly.entity_id
_entity_poly.type
_entity_poly.pdbx_seq_one_letter_code
_entity_poly.pdbx_strand_id
1 'polypeptide(L)'
;MSHKLGDGGTASTLFSAWSAISQGSSSCDFETLLPNLAKASLVFPPRNDVPRQLFFLVDDIWFVENNCITKRFVFDAKAIETSREKAKGESDLKPSRTRALSSFLGKPSKTEADLEVHELANIISETVAKMDHQDFLKSLQGDEGFKTISDGLRQQGNFLAKEKPDGFLITSWSNLGLDDVNFGNRESVWLGICGKVGPAYMNFASLIETKWSKG
;
A
#
# COMPACT_ATOMS: atom_id res chain seq x y z
N MET A 1 6.41 -14.33 -2.16
CA MET A 1 7.14 -13.23 -2.83
C MET A 1 7.88 -12.44 -1.75
N SER A 2 9.13 -12.04 -1.98
CA SER A 2 9.85 -11.19 -1.03
C SER A 2 9.43 -9.74 -1.23
N HIS A 3 8.97 -9.07 -0.17
CA HIS A 3 8.59 -7.64 -0.22
C HIS A 3 9.81 -6.72 -0.49
N LYS A 4 11.04 -7.27 -0.42
CA LYS A 4 12.29 -6.59 -0.84
C LYS A 4 12.45 -6.53 -2.36
N LEU A 5 11.73 -7.38 -3.10
CA LEU A 5 11.86 -7.51 -4.56
C LEU A 5 10.73 -6.84 -5.33
N GLY A 6 9.61 -6.51 -4.66
CA GLY A 6 8.46 -5.90 -5.31
C GLY A 6 7.32 -5.63 -4.33
N ASP A 7 6.39 -4.81 -4.79
CA ASP A 7 5.17 -4.42 -4.08
C ASP A 7 3.93 -5.18 -4.62
N GLY A 8 2.75 -4.80 -4.15
CA GLY A 8 1.48 -5.39 -4.60
C GLY A 8 1.21 -5.22 -6.10
N GLY A 9 1.63 -4.09 -6.69
CA GLY A 9 1.54 -3.85 -8.14
C GLY A 9 2.42 -4.81 -8.93
N THR A 10 3.67 -4.98 -8.49
CA THR A 10 4.61 -5.95 -9.06
C THR A 10 4.06 -7.38 -9.00
N ALA A 11 3.46 -7.75 -7.86
CA ALA A 11 2.81 -9.05 -7.69
C ALA A 11 1.62 -9.23 -8.65
N SER A 12 0.78 -8.21 -8.79
CA SER A 12 -0.34 -8.21 -9.74
C SER A 12 0.13 -8.44 -11.18
N THR A 13 1.14 -7.70 -11.63
CA THR A 13 1.70 -7.87 -12.98
C THR A 13 2.22 -9.29 -13.19
N LEU A 14 2.96 -9.83 -12.20
CA LEU A 14 3.47 -11.20 -12.27
C LEU A 14 2.35 -12.23 -12.37
N PHE A 15 1.31 -12.12 -11.55
CA PHE A 15 0.19 -13.06 -11.57
C PHE A 15 -0.63 -12.95 -12.85
N SER A 16 -0.86 -11.73 -13.34
CA SER A 16 -1.55 -11.49 -14.60
C SER A 16 -0.82 -12.14 -15.77
N ALA A 17 0.49 -11.89 -15.86
CA ALA A 17 1.41 -12.52 -16.79
C ALA A 17 1.34 -14.06 -16.70
N TRP A 18 1.54 -14.63 -15.52
CA TRP A 18 1.51 -16.08 -15.35
C TRP A 18 0.15 -16.70 -15.72
N SER A 19 -0.96 -16.03 -15.41
CA SER A 19 -2.29 -16.47 -15.80
C SER A 19 -2.48 -16.53 -17.32
N ALA A 20 -1.91 -15.55 -18.05
CA ALA A 20 -1.94 -15.52 -19.51
C ALA A 20 -1.12 -16.67 -20.13
N ILE A 21 0.08 -16.96 -19.61
CA ILE A 21 0.88 -18.13 -20.05
C ILE A 21 0.09 -19.41 -19.87
N SER A 22 -0.55 -19.57 -18.71
CA SER A 22 -1.27 -20.80 -18.36
C SER A 22 -2.49 -21.05 -19.26
N GLN A 23 -3.05 -19.98 -19.84
CA GLN A 23 -4.17 -20.04 -20.78
C GLN A 23 -3.72 -20.17 -22.25
N GLY A 24 -2.41 -20.21 -22.53
CA GLY A 24 -1.88 -20.33 -23.87
C GLY A 24 -1.83 -19.03 -24.68
N SER A 25 -1.85 -17.86 -24.02
CA SER A 25 -1.65 -16.57 -24.68
C SER A 25 -0.29 -16.50 -25.38
N SER A 26 -0.22 -15.74 -26.48
CA SER A 26 0.98 -15.62 -27.30
C SER A 26 2.02 -14.70 -26.63
N SER A 27 3.30 -14.84 -26.98
CA SER A 27 4.38 -14.03 -26.40
C SER A 27 4.23 -12.52 -26.65
N CYS A 28 3.51 -12.12 -27.71
CA CYS A 28 3.24 -10.72 -28.05
C CYS A 28 2.30 -10.03 -27.06
N ASP A 29 1.41 -10.80 -26.40
CA ASP A 29 0.51 -10.30 -25.35
C ASP A 29 1.28 -10.00 -24.04
N PHE A 30 2.54 -10.45 -23.95
CA PHE A 30 3.36 -10.42 -22.75
C PHE A 30 4.29 -9.21 -22.65
N GLU A 31 4.81 -8.74 -23.79
CA GLU A 31 5.67 -7.55 -23.83
C GLU A 31 4.92 -6.27 -23.41
N THR A 32 3.61 -6.23 -23.58
CA THR A 32 2.74 -5.15 -23.10
C THR A 32 2.42 -5.25 -21.62
N LEU A 33 2.48 -6.46 -21.03
CA LEU A 33 2.22 -6.71 -19.61
C LEU A 33 3.46 -6.51 -18.75
N LEU A 34 4.65 -6.81 -19.26
CA LEU A 34 5.88 -6.74 -18.47
C LEU A 34 6.44 -5.31 -18.39
N PRO A 35 6.83 -4.85 -17.19
CA PRO A 35 7.48 -3.55 -17.04
C PRO A 35 8.83 -3.57 -17.75
N ASN A 36 9.15 -2.50 -18.48
CA ASN A 36 10.44 -2.36 -19.14
C ASN A 36 11.53 -2.09 -18.09
N LEU A 37 12.20 -3.15 -17.62
CA LEU A 37 13.25 -3.08 -16.61
C LEU A 37 14.49 -2.31 -17.08
N ALA A 38 14.76 -2.28 -18.40
CA ALA A 38 15.87 -1.50 -18.93
C ALA A 38 15.65 0.00 -18.69
N LYS A 39 14.43 0.50 -18.93
CA LYS A 39 14.05 1.88 -18.59
C LYS A 39 14.07 2.13 -17.09
N ALA A 40 13.63 1.15 -16.28
CA ALA A 40 13.66 1.29 -14.82
C ALA A 40 15.10 1.50 -14.31
N SER A 41 16.09 0.79 -14.86
CA SER A 41 17.49 0.96 -14.46
C SER A 41 18.10 2.32 -14.84
N LEU A 42 17.55 2.99 -15.86
CA LEU A 42 17.92 4.37 -16.22
C LEU A 42 17.32 5.39 -15.25
N VAL A 43 16.11 5.14 -14.75
CA VAL A 43 15.39 6.04 -13.85
C VAL A 43 15.82 5.83 -12.39
N PHE A 44 16.07 4.60 -12.00
CA PHE A 44 16.52 4.16 -10.68
C PHE A 44 17.82 3.36 -10.83
N PRO A 45 18.99 4.03 -10.83
CA PRO A 45 20.27 3.38 -11.05
C PRO A 45 20.53 2.25 -10.05
N PRO A 46 21.05 1.09 -10.50
CA PRO A 46 21.42 -0.01 -9.62
C PRO A 46 22.41 0.42 -8.54
N ARG A 47 22.21 -0.06 -7.32
CA ARG A 47 23.15 0.15 -6.19
C ARG A 47 23.80 -1.16 -5.81
N ASN A 48 25.13 -1.13 -5.69
CA ASN A 48 25.91 -2.29 -5.28
C ASN A 48 25.90 -2.48 -3.75
N ASP A 49 25.55 -1.43 -3.01
CA ASP A 49 25.56 -1.40 -1.56
C ASP A 49 24.36 -0.63 -1.01
N VAL A 50 23.51 -1.34 -0.26
CA VAL A 50 22.50 -0.73 0.59
C VAL A 50 22.99 -0.84 2.03
N PRO A 51 23.15 0.28 2.77
CA PRO A 51 23.61 0.25 4.15
C PRO A 51 22.76 -0.69 5.01
N ARG A 52 23.41 -1.63 5.71
CA ARG A 52 22.73 -2.62 6.55
C ARG A 52 21.83 -2.00 7.61
N GLN A 53 22.22 -0.83 8.13
CA GLN A 53 21.45 -0.09 9.12
C GLN A 53 20.05 0.29 8.61
N LEU A 54 19.88 0.49 7.30
CA LEU A 54 18.59 0.80 6.70
C LEU A 54 17.61 -0.38 6.79
N PHE A 55 18.10 -1.60 6.63
CA PHE A 55 17.28 -2.81 6.77
C PHE A 55 16.82 -3.01 8.21
N PHE A 56 17.74 -2.87 9.18
CA PHE A 56 17.40 -2.99 10.60
C PHE A 56 16.38 -1.95 11.06
N LEU A 57 16.48 -0.73 10.56
CA LEU A 57 15.54 0.34 10.88
C LEU A 57 14.11 -0.01 10.45
N VAL A 58 13.94 -0.56 9.24
CA VAL A 58 12.62 -0.98 8.74
C VAL A 58 12.12 -2.21 9.51
N ASP A 59 12.98 -3.17 9.78
CA ASP A 59 12.58 -4.40 10.48
C ASP A 59 12.14 -4.10 11.94
N ASP A 60 12.90 -3.29 12.68
CA ASP A 60 12.66 -3.01 14.11
C ASP A 60 11.43 -2.12 14.35
N ILE A 61 11.14 -1.21 13.43
CA ILE A 61 10.00 -0.27 13.54
C ILE A 61 8.67 -0.96 13.24
N TRP A 62 8.65 -1.82 12.23
CA TRP A 62 7.40 -2.34 11.68
C TRP A 62 7.08 -3.77 12.12
N PHE A 63 8.08 -4.53 12.57
CA PHE A 63 7.95 -5.95 12.88
C PHE A 63 8.35 -6.24 14.33
N VAL A 64 7.44 -5.91 15.25
CA VAL A 64 7.58 -6.28 16.66
C VAL A 64 6.86 -7.60 16.91
N GLU A 65 7.54 -8.54 17.58
CA GLU A 65 6.93 -9.83 17.92
C GLU A 65 5.88 -9.67 19.01
N ASN A 66 4.62 -9.95 18.66
CA ASN A 66 3.50 -9.87 19.60
C ASN A 66 2.36 -10.80 19.17
N ASN A 67 1.50 -11.15 20.12
CA ASN A 67 0.28 -11.92 19.86
C ASN A 67 -0.78 -11.01 19.24
N CYS A 68 -0.92 -11.03 17.92
CA CYS A 68 -1.97 -10.28 17.21
C CYS A 68 -3.17 -11.19 16.86
N ILE A 69 -4.36 -10.60 16.82
CA ILE A 69 -5.55 -11.24 16.24
C ILE A 69 -5.86 -10.57 14.91
N THR A 70 -5.78 -11.33 13.81
CA THR A 70 -6.27 -10.85 12.52
C THR A 70 -7.79 -10.98 12.46
N LYS A 71 -8.49 -9.88 12.19
CA LYS A 71 -9.95 -9.86 11.95
C LYS A 71 -10.23 -9.39 10.54
N ARG A 72 -11.36 -9.85 9.99
CA ARG A 72 -11.88 -9.42 8.69
C ARG A 72 -13.21 -8.73 8.87
N PHE A 73 -13.36 -7.57 8.25
CA PHE A 73 -14.59 -6.80 8.20
C PHE A 73 -14.96 -6.55 6.74
N VAL A 74 -16.25 -6.63 6.44
CA VAL A 74 -16.79 -6.31 5.11
C VAL A 74 -17.54 -4.99 5.22
N PHE A 75 -17.18 -4.03 4.37
CA PHE A 75 -17.87 -2.75 4.24
C PHE A 75 -18.74 -2.81 3.00
N ASP A 76 -20.07 -2.79 3.17
CA ASP A 76 -21.02 -2.72 2.07
C ASP A 76 -21.07 -1.33 1.43
N ALA A 77 -21.82 -1.16 0.33
CA ALA A 77 -21.89 0.12 -0.35
C ALA A 77 -22.41 1.24 0.56
N LYS A 78 -23.36 0.95 1.45
CA LYS A 78 -23.91 1.91 2.40
C LYS A 78 -22.86 2.37 3.40
N ALA A 79 -22.11 1.46 4.01
CA ALA A 79 -21.05 1.77 4.96
C ALA A 79 -19.90 2.56 4.31
N ILE A 80 -19.57 2.25 3.05
CA ILE A 80 -18.60 3.01 2.26
C ILE A 80 -19.10 4.44 2.03
N GLU A 81 -20.35 4.62 1.59
CA GLU A 81 -20.90 5.96 1.34
C GLU A 81 -20.99 6.78 2.63
N THR A 82 -21.41 6.20 3.75
CA THR A 82 -21.37 6.88 5.07
C THR A 82 -19.94 7.29 5.45
N SER A 83 -18.95 6.43 5.18
CA SER A 83 -17.54 6.77 5.44
C SER A 83 -17.07 7.93 4.55
N ARG A 84 -17.52 7.98 3.29
CA ARG A 84 -17.21 9.07 2.36
C ARG A 84 -17.86 10.38 2.77
N GLU A 85 -19.09 10.36 3.26
CA GLU A 85 -19.77 11.54 3.81
C GLU A 85 -19.00 12.11 5.01
N LYS A 86 -18.61 11.25 5.96
CA LYS A 86 -17.79 11.65 7.11
C LYS A 86 -16.42 12.21 6.71
N ALA A 87 -15.79 11.63 5.69
CA ALA A 87 -14.49 12.07 5.18
C ALA A 87 -14.59 13.35 4.33
N LYS A 88 -15.75 13.62 3.74
CA LYS A 88 -16.00 14.82 2.92
C LYS A 88 -16.07 16.08 3.80
N GLY A 89 -16.72 15.99 4.96
CA GLY A 89 -17.00 17.16 5.79
C GLY A 89 -17.74 18.23 4.99
N GLU A 90 -17.24 19.46 5.02
CA GLU A 90 -17.79 20.60 4.25
C GLU A 90 -17.22 20.73 2.82
N SER A 91 -16.22 19.93 2.44
CA SER A 91 -15.59 20.01 1.12
C SER A 91 -16.54 19.58 0.02
N ASP A 92 -16.54 20.22 -1.14
CA ASP A 92 -17.31 19.75 -2.30
C ASP A 92 -16.73 18.49 -2.98
N LEU A 93 -15.44 18.21 -2.75
CA LEU A 93 -14.75 17.09 -3.37
C LEU A 93 -15.09 15.78 -2.67
N LYS A 94 -15.67 14.83 -3.41
CA LYS A 94 -16.00 13.50 -2.88
C LYS A 94 -14.73 12.65 -2.70
N PRO A 95 -14.37 12.23 -1.48
CA PRO A 95 -13.20 11.37 -1.27
C PRO A 95 -13.34 10.03 -2.00
N SER A 96 -12.22 9.41 -2.36
CA SER A 96 -12.22 8.04 -2.88
C SER A 96 -12.62 7.04 -1.80
N ARG A 97 -13.11 5.85 -2.19
CA ARG A 97 -13.48 4.78 -1.25
C ARG A 97 -12.31 4.43 -0.33
N THR A 98 -11.13 4.22 -0.91
CA THR A 98 -9.90 3.91 -0.20
C THR A 98 -9.55 5.00 0.80
N ARG A 99 -9.59 6.28 0.38
CA ARG A 99 -9.27 7.40 1.28
C ARG A 99 -10.23 7.48 2.45
N ALA A 100 -11.54 7.40 2.19
CA ALA A 100 -12.55 7.46 3.24
C ALA A 100 -12.39 6.34 4.27
N LEU A 101 -12.16 5.10 3.81
CA LEU A 101 -11.92 3.97 4.70
C LEU A 101 -10.59 4.11 5.46
N SER A 102 -9.53 4.58 4.81
CA SER A 102 -8.24 4.83 5.47
C SER A 102 -8.36 5.86 6.58
N SER A 103 -9.06 6.98 6.33
CA SER A 103 -9.32 8.00 7.35
C SER A 103 -10.20 7.46 8.48
N PHE A 104 -11.23 6.69 8.15
CA PHE A 104 -12.11 6.12 9.16
C PHE A 104 -11.38 5.13 10.09
N LEU A 105 -10.56 4.24 9.53
CA LEU A 105 -9.80 3.24 10.28
C LEU A 105 -8.60 3.83 11.03
N GLY A 106 -7.95 4.83 10.44
CA GLY A 106 -6.79 5.51 11.01
C GLY A 106 -7.15 6.53 12.10
N LYS A 107 -8.43 6.83 12.32
CA LYS A 107 -8.86 7.72 13.40
C LYS A 107 -8.50 7.07 14.75
N PRO A 108 -7.67 7.70 15.60
CA PRO A 108 -7.32 7.16 16.90
C PRO A 108 -8.55 7.10 17.81
N SER A 109 -8.68 6.01 18.59
CA SER A 109 -9.81 5.83 19.51
C SER A 109 -9.69 6.60 20.84
N LYS A 110 -8.52 7.21 21.13
CA LYS A 110 -8.16 7.65 22.50
C LYS A 110 -7.45 9.01 22.63
N THR A 111 -7.39 9.87 21.62
CA THR A 111 -6.70 11.17 21.77
C THR A 111 -7.58 12.25 22.40
N GLU A 112 -6.98 13.10 23.24
CA GLU A 112 -7.54 14.37 23.77
C GLU A 112 -7.87 15.38 22.67
N ALA A 113 -7.32 15.20 21.46
CA ALA A 113 -7.75 15.88 20.25
C ALA A 113 -8.77 15.02 19.51
N ASP A 114 -10.02 15.48 19.44
CA ASP A 114 -11.10 14.94 18.63
C ASP A 114 -10.81 15.18 17.15
N LEU A 115 -9.79 14.51 16.60
CA LEU A 115 -9.47 14.64 15.18
C LEU A 115 -10.59 13.99 14.37
N GLU A 116 -11.27 14.79 13.57
CA GLU A 116 -12.41 14.34 12.80
C GLU A 116 -11.97 13.59 11.54
N VAL A 117 -12.85 12.69 11.05
CA VAL A 117 -12.53 11.85 9.88
C VAL A 117 -12.20 12.69 8.65
N HIS A 118 -12.85 13.84 8.48
CA HIS A 118 -12.59 14.76 7.37
C HIS A 118 -11.24 15.47 7.50
N GLU A 119 -10.80 15.82 8.71
CA GLU A 119 -9.48 16.42 8.94
C GLU A 119 -8.38 15.43 8.55
N LEU A 120 -8.52 14.17 8.97
CA LEU A 120 -7.58 13.13 8.57
C LEU A 120 -7.61 12.86 7.06
N ALA A 121 -8.78 12.92 6.42
CA ALA A 121 -8.91 12.81 4.97
C ALA A 121 -8.20 13.94 4.22
N ASN A 122 -8.24 15.16 4.76
CA ASN A 122 -7.53 16.31 4.20
C ASN A 122 -6.01 16.14 4.35
N ILE A 123 -5.52 15.76 5.53
CA ILE A 123 -4.09 15.49 5.77
C ILE A 123 -3.58 14.42 4.80
N ILE A 124 -4.32 13.31 4.64
CA ILE A 124 -3.97 12.25 3.68
C ILE A 124 -3.93 12.81 2.26
N SER A 125 -4.92 13.62 1.86
CA SER A 125 -4.99 14.19 0.50
C SER A 125 -3.81 15.11 0.21
N GLU A 126 -3.48 16.01 1.13
CA GLU A 126 -2.33 16.90 1.02
C GLU A 126 -1.02 16.13 0.96
N THR A 127 -0.89 15.07 1.76
CA THR A 127 0.33 14.25 1.82
C THR A 127 0.52 13.50 0.52
N VAL A 128 -0.54 12.87 0.00
CA VAL A 128 -0.51 12.20 -1.32
C VAL A 128 -0.20 13.20 -2.42
N ALA A 129 -0.81 14.38 -2.42
CA ALA A 129 -0.52 15.42 -3.42
C ALA A 129 0.95 15.90 -3.37
N LYS A 130 1.55 16.02 -2.18
CA LYS A 130 2.99 16.33 -2.03
C LYS A 130 3.88 15.21 -2.59
N MET A 131 3.49 13.95 -2.41
CA MET A 131 4.23 12.79 -2.93
C MET A 131 4.07 12.63 -4.45
N ASP A 132 2.90 12.96 -4.99
CA ASP A 132 2.64 12.92 -6.44
C ASP A 132 3.24 14.12 -7.17
N HIS A 133 3.74 15.12 -6.43
CA HIS A 133 4.35 16.30 -7.03
C HIS A 133 5.58 15.92 -7.86
N GLN A 134 5.64 16.45 -9.08
CA GLN A 134 6.68 16.07 -10.04
C GLN A 134 8.10 16.32 -9.51
N ASP A 135 8.30 17.38 -8.73
CA ASP A 135 9.61 17.67 -8.13
C ASP A 135 10.01 16.62 -7.09
N PHE A 136 9.04 16.14 -6.30
CA PHE A 136 9.30 15.04 -5.36
C PHE A 136 9.65 13.77 -6.15
N LEU A 137 8.85 13.38 -7.14
CA LEU A 137 9.11 12.21 -7.97
C LEU A 137 10.48 12.27 -8.67
N LYS A 138 10.87 13.43 -9.20
CA LYS A 138 12.19 13.64 -9.81
C LYS A 138 13.32 13.55 -8.80
N SER A 139 13.12 14.01 -7.57
CA SER A 139 14.13 13.91 -6.50
C SER A 139 14.48 12.47 -6.10
N LEU A 140 13.59 11.51 -6.41
CA LEU A 140 13.79 10.08 -6.18
C LEU A 140 14.53 9.36 -7.31
N GLN A 141 14.78 10.03 -8.43
CA GLN A 141 15.37 9.44 -9.64
C GLN A 141 16.85 9.76 -9.77
N GLY A 142 17.56 8.95 -10.56
CA GLY A 142 18.97 9.16 -10.89
C GLY A 142 19.94 8.93 -9.72
N ASP A 143 21.15 9.50 -9.86
CA ASP A 143 22.29 9.21 -8.98
C ASP A 143 22.13 9.76 -7.55
N GLU A 144 21.31 10.79 -7.34
CA GLU A 144 20.99 11.30 -6.00
C GLU A 144 19.74 10.68 -5.40
N GLY A 145 18.90 10.00 -6.20
CA GLY A 145 17.62 9.45 -5.76
C GLY A 145 17.74 8.47 -4.58
N PHE A 146 18.74 7.59 -4.61
CA PHE A 146 18.99 6.67 -3.50
C PHE A 146 19.32 7.40 -2.20
N LYS A 147 20.12 8.47 -2.28
CA LYS A 147 20.47 9.29 -1.12
C LYS A 147 19.22 9.93 -0.54
N THR A 148 18.40 10.57 -1.37
CA THR A 148 17.10 11.15 -0.99
C THR A 148 16.22 10.14 -0.25
N ILE A 149 16.06 8.92 -0.81
CA ILE A 149 15.26 7.85 -0.18
C ILE A 149 15.87 7.43 1.17
N SER A 150 17.18 7.20 1.21
CA SER A 150 17.86 6.74 2.43
C SER A 150 17.86 7.78 3.55
N ASP A 151 17.97 9.07 3.22
CA ASP A 151 17.87 10.18 4.15
C ASP A 151 16.45 10.28 4.72
N GLY A 152 15.43 10.16 3.85
CA GLY A 152 14.02 10.15 4.27
C GLY A 152 13.70 8.99 5.21
N LEU A 153 14.10 7.77 4.86
CA LEU A 153 13.90 6.58 5.71
C LEU A 153 14.63 6.71 7.05
N ARG A 154 15.85 7.24 7.06
CA ARG A 154 16.62 7.51 8.28
C ARG A 154 15.91 8.55 9.16
N GLN A 155 15.41 9.64 8.58
CA GLN A 155 14.67 10.66 9.31
C GLN A 155 13.39 10.07 9.95
N GLN A 156 12.61 9.33 9.16
CA GLN A 156 11.40 8.66 9.64
C GLN A 156 11.71 7.66 10.75
N GLY A 157 12.75 6.85 10.58
CA GLY A 157 13.09 5.87 11.59
C GLY A 157 13.65 6.48 12.87
N ASN A 158 14.41 7.58 12.77
CA ASN A 158 14.82 8.35 13.95
C ASN A 158 13.61 8.93 14.70
N PHE A 159 12.60 9.44 13.97
CA PHE A 159 11.35 9.91 14.56
C PHE A 159 10.60 8.78 15.28
N LEU A 160 10.42 7.63 14.62
CA LEU A 160 9.71 6.48 15.20
C LEU A 160 10.44 5.89 16.40
N ALA A 161 11.78 5.81 16.37
CA ALA A 161 12.59 5.34 17.49
C ALA A 161 12.55 6.29 18.71
N LYS A 162 12.49 7.61 18.47
CA LYS A 162 12.49 8.64 19.51
C LYS A 162 11.12 8.85 20.13
N GLU A 163 10.12 9.11 19.30
CA GLU A 163 8.77 9.50 19.74
C GLU A 163 7.88 8.28 20.02
N LYS A 164 8.20 7.12 19.44
CA LYS A 164 7.45 5.84 19.60
C LYS A 164 5.93 6.02 19.51
N PRO A 165 5.42 6.67 18.45
CA PRO A 165 4.00 6.92 18.33
C PRO A 165 3.23 5.60 18.14
N ASP A 166 1.98 5.56 18.58
CA ASP A 166 1.03 4.53 18.18
C ASP A 166 0.73 4.69 16.68
N GLY A 167 1.58 4.09 15.84
CA GLY A 167 1.42 4.10 14.39
C GLY A 167 0.25 3.22 13.95
N PHE A 168 -0.47 3.65 12.90
CA PHE A 168 -1.45 2.84 12.20
C PHE A 168 -1.06 2.78 10.71
N LEU A 169 -0.84 1.57 10.19
CA LEU A 169 -0.42 1.35 8.81
C LEU A 169 -1.58 0.82 7.97
N ILE A 170 -1.85 1.47 6.85
CA ILE A 170 -2.86 1.01 5.90
C ILE A 170 -2.21 0.73 4.55
N THR A 171 -2.49 -0.44 3.99
CA THR A 171 -2.20 -0.76 2.58
C THR A 171 -3.49 -0.98 1.83
N SER A 172 -3.54 -0.53 0.58
CA SER A 172 -4.70 -0.73 -0.31
C SER A 172 -4.29 -1.63 -1.45
N TRP A 173 -4.98 -2.77 -1.54
CA TRP A 173 -4.88 -3.72 -2.65
C TRP A 173 -6.05 -3.56 -3.63
N SER A 174 -6.85 -2.49 -3.46
CA SER A 174 -7.90 -2.13 -4.40
C SER A 174 -7.32 -1.76 -5.76
N ASN A 175 -8.02 -2.16 -6.83
CA ASN A 175 -7.61 -1.95 -8.23
C ASN A 175 -6.31 -2.66 -8.64
N LEU A 176 -5.84 -3.66 -7.88
CA LEU A 176 -4.71 -4.49 -8.32
C LEU A 176 -5.12 -5.57 -9.33
N GLY A 177 -6.40 -5.74 -9.66
CA GLY A 177 -6.85 -6.75 -10.63
C GLY A 177 -6.58 -8.21 -10.24
N LEU A 178 -6.17 -8.46 -8.99
CA LEU A 178 -5.85 -9.80 -8.47
C LEU A 178 -7.06 -10.73 -8.47
N ASP A 179 -8.25 -10.14 -8.38
CA ASP A 179 -9.53 -10.81 -8.46
C ASP A 179 -9.78 -11.39 -9.87
N ASP A 180 -9.28 -10.77 -10.92
CA ASP A 180 -9.50 -11.16 -12.33
C ASP A 180 -8.50 -12.21 -12.83
N VAL A 181 -7.49 -12.55 -12.02
CA VAL A 181 -6.48 -13.56 -12.35
C VAL A 181 -7.13 -14.94 -12.50
N ASN A 182 -6.95 -15.55 -13.68
CA ASN A 182 -7.54 -16.85 -14.02
C ASN A 182 -6.49 -17.77 -14.66
N PHE A 183 -6.20 -18.91 -14.01
CA PHE A 183 -5.22 -19.88 -14.52
C PHE A 183 -5.83 -20.95 -15.45
N GLY A 184 -7.02 -20.70 -16.01
CA GLY A 184 -7.75 -21.62 -16.88
C GLY A 184 -8.80 -22.48 -16.16
N ASN A 185 -8.86 -22.41 -14.83
CA ASN A 185 -9.81 -23.17 -13.99
C ASN A 185 -10.61 -22.23 -13.08
N ARG A 186 -11.60 -21.54 -13.67
CA ARG A 186 -12.51 -20.57 -13.03
C ARG A 186 -11.81 -19.35 -12.39
N GLU A 187 -12.54 -18.25 -12.28
CA GLU A 187 -12.08 -17.06 -11.57
C GLU A 187 -11.79 -17.36 -10.09
N SER A 188 -10.89 -16.57 -9.50
CA SER A 188 -10.63 -16.64 -8.05
C SER A 188 -11.91 -16.39 -7.25
N VAL A 189 -12.17 -17.29 -6.29
CA VAL A 189 -13.35 -17.23 -5.39
C VAL A 189 -13.03 -16.38 -4.15
N TRP A 190 -11.76 -16.20 -3.81
CA TRP A 190 -11.40 -15.40 -2.64
C TRP A 190 -9.93 -14.98 -2.70
N LEU A 191 -9.68 -13.72 -2.36
CA LEU A 191 -8.34 -13.16 -2.16
C LEU A 191 -8.16 -12.78 -0.69
N GLY A 192 -7.01 -13.12 -0.12
CA GLY A 192 -6.61 -12.57 1.16
C GLY A 192 -5.14 -12.77 1.46
N ILE A 193 -4.72 -12.10 2.53
CA ILE A 193 -3.32 -12.10 2.96
C ILE A 193 -3.10 -13.29 3.88
N CYS A 194 -2.23 -14.20 3.46
CA CYS A 194 -1.79 -15.35 4.27
C CYS A 194 -0.31 -15.18 4.67
N GLY A 195 -0.01 -15.46 5.94
CA GLY A 195 1.34 -15.44 6.49
C GLY A 195 1.35 -16.05 7.88
N LYS A 196 2.52 -16.52 8.32
CA LYS A 196 2.69 -16.94 9.72
C LYS A 196 2.38 -15.73 10.60
N VAL A 197 1.66 -15.93 11.71
CA VAL A 197 1.61 -14.97 12.82
C VAL A 197 2.99 -14.99 13.49
N GLY A 198 4.03 -14.55 12.76
CA GLY A 198 5.31 -14.09 13.30
C GLY A 198 5.22 -12.58 13.56
N PRO A 199 6.32 -11.87 13.87
CA PRO A 199 6.27 -10.48 14.31
C PRO A 199 5.34 -9.66 13.43
N ALA A 200 4.18 -9.35 13.98
CA ALA A 200 3.04 -8.91 13.23
C ALA A 200 2.96 -7.40 13.37
N TYR A 201 2.61 -6.74 12.27
CA TYR A 201 2.25 -5.34 12.31
C TYR A 201 1.08 -5.17 13.30
N MET A 202 1.36 -4.55 14.44
CA MET A 202 0.30 -3.99 15.28
C MET A 202 -0.34 -2.84 14.50
N ASN A 203 -1.65 -2.63 14.67
CA ASN A 203 -2.36 -1.50 14.05
C ASN A 203 -2.23 -1.44 12.52
N PHE A 204 -2.34 -2.60 11.86
CA PHE A 204 -2.28 -2.72 10.41
C PHE A 204 -3.61 -3.11 9.80
N ALA A 205 -3.99 -2.41 8.73
CA ALA A 205 -5.16 -2.75 7.93
C ALA A 205 -4.77 -2.91 6.45
N SER A 206 -5.35 -3.93 5.82
CA SER A 206 -5.30 -4.12 4.37
C SER A 206 -6.70 -3.96 3.79
N LEU A 207 -6.86 -3.03 2.86
CA LEU A 207 -8.09 -2.82 2.12
C LEU A 207 -8.05 -3.69 0.87
N ILE A 208 -8.95 -4.66 0.78
CA ILE A 208 -9.05 -5.63 -0.32
C ILE A 208 -10.45 -5.51 -0.92
N GLU A 209 -10.54 -5.54 -2.25
CA GLU A 209 -11.84 -5.56 -2.92
C GLU A 209 -12.53 -6.91 -2.76
N THR A 210 -13.87 -6.89 -2.82
CA THR A 210 -14.68 -8.09 -2.68
C THR A 210 -15.59 -8.20 -3.88
N LYS A 211 -15.52 -9.32 -4.61
CA LYS A 211 -16.42 -9.60 -5.74
C LYS A 211 -17.91 -9.74 -5.35
N TRP A 212 -18.24 -9.93 -4.07
CA TRP A 212 -19.60 -10.24 -3.62
C TRP A 212 -20.47 -9.06 -3.17
N SER A 213 -20.02 -7.81 -3.23
CA SER A 213 -20.89 -6.68 -2.84
C SER A 213 -21.72 -6.15 -4.02
N LYS A 214 -22.68 -6.97 -4.47
CA LYS A 214 -23.98 -6.43 -4.90
C LYS A 214 -24.84 -6.28 -3.65
N GLY A 215 -24.67 -5.17 -2.95
CA GLY A 215 -25.45 -4.77 -1.79
C GLY A 215 -25.42 -3.26 -1.67
#